data_AF-A0A960G918-F1
#
_entry.id   AF-A0A960G918-F1
#
_cell.length_a   1.000
_cell.length_b   1.000
_cell.length_c   1.000
_cell.angle_alpha   90.00
_cell.angle_beta   90.00
_cell.angle_gamma   90.00
#
_symmetry.space_group_name_H-M   'P 1'
#
loop_
_entity.id
_entity.type
_entity.pdbx_description
1 polymer ?
#
loop_
_entity_poly.entity_id
_entity_poly.type
_entity_poly.pdbx_seq_one_letter_code
_entity_poly.pdbx_strand_id
1 'polypeptide(L)'
;VKLVEYAEDLGLTVVAAGKGKNNPNRPTDVPEDVAEEAARKGMNPRMLCEFTDGTKTQLEMCALSNATGIPVDVSGMHGPSCTVDELATKLIPAADGGILASTPAVEYTVEGDVAPGIFVVVRSEDPVVTHELDYLKFGTGPYYAVYRPHHLASIEAHLSISEAVLNREADFQTKTWRSEVTAKAKFPLAAGTVLEGMGGHHVHGWTLDADDARELNAIPIGLVQGCVLKRDIAAGETLTYADVEVDETRPLVAMRRLQDALLRTGVIG
;
A
#
# COMPACT_ATOMS: atom_id res chain seq x y z
N VAL A 1 -10.24 -0.82 4.97
CA VAL A 1 -10.73 -0.50 6.34
C VAL A 1 -12.15 -1.01 6.53
N LYS A 2 -13.19 -0.45 5.91
CA LYS A 2 -14.58 -0.91 6.13
C LYS A 2 -14.82 -2.43 5.96
N LEU A 3 -14.17 -3.11 4.98
CA LEU A 3 -14.25 -4.58 4.87
C LEU A 3 -13.52 -5.34 6.00
N VAL A 4 -12.44 -4.76 6.53
CA VAL A 4 -11.70 -5.31 7.67
C VAL A 4 -12.56 -5.19 8.92
N GLU A 5 -13.13 -4.01 9.17
CA GLU A 5 -14.04 -3.76 10.28
C GLU A 5 -15.27 -4.68 10.20
N TYR A 6 -15.86 -4.84 9.01
CA TYR A 6 -16.97 -5.78 8.80
C TYR A 6 -16.60 -7.23 9.14
N ALA A 7 -15.39 -7.68 8.77
CA ALA A 7 -14.93 -9.02 9.12
C ALA A 7 -14.73 -9.19 10.63
N GLU A 8 -14.14 -8.19 11.28
CA GLU A 8 -13.92 -8.16 12.73
C GLU A 8 -15.24 -8.13 13.52
N ASP A 9 -16.23 -7.34 13.08
CA ASP A 9 -17.57 -7.27 13.67
C ASP A 9 -18.32 -8.63 13.61
N LEU A 10 -18.03 -9.42 12.58
CA LEU A 10 -18.56 -10.79 12.43
C LEU A 10 -17.77 -11.83 13.23
N GLY A 11 -16.68 -11.44 13.90
CA GLY A 11 -15.80 -12.35 14.65
C GLY A 11 -14.96 -13.26 13.74
N LEU A 12 -14.73 -12.86 12.49
CA LEU A 12 -13.87 -13.61 11.55
C LEU A 12 -12.42 -13.13 11.66
N THR A 13 -11.47 -14.07 11.64
CA THR A 13 -10.05 -13.74 11.69
C THR A 13 -9.61 -13.19 10.32
N VAL A 14 -9.12 -11.96 10.26
CA VAL A 14 -8.55 -11.38 9.04
C VAL A 14 -7.22 -12.06 8.71
N VAL A 15 -7.04 -12.46 7.45
CA VAL A 15 -5.86 -13.18 6.95
C VAL A 15 -5.07 -12.31 5.99
N ALA A 16 -5.76 -11.68 5.05
CA ALA A 16 -5.17 -10.72 4.13
C ALA A 16 -6.17 -9.61 3.80
N ALA A 17 -5.68 -8.41 3.51
CA ALA A 17 -6.53 -7.30 3.11
C ALA A 17 -5.85 -6.47 2.02
N GLY A 18 -6.60 -6.05 1.00
CA GLY A 18 -5.93 -5.52 -0.18
C GLY A 18 -6.81 -5.00 -1.30
N LYS A 19 -6.15 -4.83 -2.45
CA LYS A 19 -6.77 -4.40 -3.71
C LYS A 19 -6.23 -5.15 -4.92
N GLY A 20 -6.99 -5.14 -6.01
CA GLY A 20 -6.47 -5.46 -7.34
C GLY A 20 -5.84 -4.23 -7.99
N LYS A 21 -4.74 -4.41 -8.72
CA LYS A 21 -4.09 -3.33 -9.49
C LYS A 21 -4.71 -3.21 -10.89
N ASN A 22 -5.16 -2.00 -11.24
CA ASN A 22 -5.79 -1.70 -12.54
C ASN A 22 -4.81 -1.61 -13.71
N ASN A 23 -3.53 -1.39 -13.41
CA ASN A 23 -2.48 -1.10 -14.38
C ASN A 23 -1.39 -2.17 -14.30
N PRO A 24 -0.57 -2.35 -15.34
CA PRO A 24 0.63 -3.18 -15.29
C PRO A 24 1.56 -2.76 -14.15
N ASN A 25 2.31 -3.70 -13.58
CA ASN A 25 3.29 -3.42 -12.53
C ASN A 25 4.70 -3.39 -13.14
N ARG A 26 5.12 -2.21 -13.58
CA ARG A 26 6.40 -1.97 -14.26
C ARG A 26 7.23 -0.93 -13.48
N PRO A 27 8.00 -1.35 -12.46
CA PRO A 27 8.68 -0.42 -11.53
C PRO A 27 9.64 0.58 -12.18
N THR A 28 10.12 0.29 -13.38
CA THR A 28 11.05 1.15 -14.14
C THR A 28 10.37 2.11 -15.11
N ASP A 29 9.03 2.12 -15.20
CA ASP A 29 8.32 3.05 -16.08
C ASP A 29 8.69 4.50 -15.75
N VAL A 30 8.86 5.31 -16.78
CA VAL A 30 9.01 6.76 -16.71
C VAL A 30 7.85 7.46 -17.43
N PRO A 31 7.64 8.79 -17.27
CA PRO A 31 6.50 9.49 -17.87
C PRO A 31 6.34 9.28 -19.39
N GLU A 32 7.46 9.12 -20.10
CA GLU A 32 7.52 8.89 -21.55
C GLU A 32 6.92 7.54 -21.94
N ASP A 33 7.14 6.49 -21.14
CA ASP A 33 6.65 5.14 -21.41
C ASP A 33 5.12 5.07 -21.40
N VAL A 34 4.47 6.00 -20.70
CA VAL A 34 3.01 6.05 -20.52
C VAL A 34 2.37 7.27 -21.21
N ALA A 35 3.14 8.10 -21.91
CA ALA A 35 2.69 9.39 -22.43
C ALA A 35 1.51 9.26 -23.40
N GLU A 36 1.55 8.28 -24.32
CA GLU A 36 0.47 8.04 -25.29
C GLU A 36 -0.82 7.60 -24.59
N GLU A 37 -0.70 6.67 -23.63
CA GLU A 37 -1.85 6.20 -22.86
C GLU A 37 -2.45 7.32 -21.99
N ALA A 38 -1.59 8.14 -21.37
CA ALA A 38 -2.00 9.29 -20.58
C ALA A 38 -2.76 10.30 -21.43
N ALA A 39 -2.27 10.63 -22.63
CA ALA A 39 -2.94 11.52 -23.57
C ALA A 39 -4.33 10.98 -23.97
N ARG A 40 -4.43 9.68 -24.31
CA ARG A 40 -5.70 9.03 -24.64
C ARG A 40 -6.70 9.06 -23.47
N LYS A 41 -6.22 8.96 -22.23
CA LYS A 41 -7.03 9.01 -21.01
C LYS A 41 -7.31 10.43 -20.51
N GLY A 42 -6.75 11.47 -21.14
CA GLY A 42 -6.83 12.85 -20.64
C GLY A 42 -6.19 13.03 -19.26
N MET A 43 -5.12 12.28 -18.98
CA MET A 43 -4.47 12.18 -17.68
C MET A 43 -3.06 12.76 -17.72
N ASN A 44 -2.56 13.26 -16.59
CA ASN A 44 -1.16 13.66 -16.45
C ASN A 44 -0.24 12.41 -16.55
N PRO A 45 0.80 12.40 -17.40
CA PRO A 45 1.66 11.23 -17.57
C PRO A 45 2.42 10.83 -16.30
N ARG A 46 2.80 11.79 -15.44
CA ARG A 46 3.42 11.48 -14.13
C ARG A 46 2.43 10.77 -13.20
N MET A 47 1.15 11.14 -13.25
CA MET A 47 0.10 10.47 -12.50
C MET A 47 -0.16 9.05 -13.03
N LEU A 48 -0.14 8.84 -14.35
CA LEU A 48 -0.26 7.49 -14.88
C LEU A 48 0.99 6.64 -14.55
N CYS A 49 2.16 7.26 -14.55
CA CYS A 49 3.44 6.61 -14.23
C CYS A 49 3.45 6.09 -12.78
N GLU A 50 2.95 6.83 -11.79
CA GLU A 50 2.84 6.30 -10.40
C GLU A 50 1.88 5.10 -10.28
N PHE A 51 0.95 4.95 -11.23
CA PHE A 51 0.07 3.77 -11.28
C PHE A 51 0.82 2.59 -11.86
N THR A 52 1.58 2.77 -12.93
CA THR A 52 2.29 1.68 -13.59
C THR A 52 3.55 1.26 -12.84
N ASP A 53 4.32 2.19 -12.29
CA ASP A 53 5.52 1.92 -11.49
C ASP A 53 5.23 1.32 -10.10
N GLY A 54 3.95 1.27 -9.71
CA GLY A 54 3.48 0.64 -8.49
C GLY A 54 3.49 1.55 -7.26
N THR A 55 4.04 2.78 -7.35
CA THR A 55 4.09 3.74 -6.23
C THR A 55 2.71 3.96 -5.61
N LYS A 56 1.68 4.12 -6.44
CA LYS A 56 0.31 4.32 -5.94
C LYS A 56 -0.21 3.13 -5.13
N THR A 57 0.03 1.91 -5.60
CA THR A 57 -0.35 0.69 -4.88
C THR A 57 0.37 0.60 -3.54
N GLN A 58 1.68 0.88 -3.51
CA GLN A 58 2.48 0.86 -2.29
C GLN A 58 1.95 1.86 -1.25
N LEU A 59 1.62 3.09 -1.69
CA LEU A 59 1.00 4.11 -0.85
C LEU A 59 -0.36 3.69 -0.29
N GLU A 60 -1.23 3.11 -1.11
CA GLU A 60 -2.57 2.67 -0.69
C GLU A 60 -2.49 1.52 0.31
N MET A 61 -1.60 0.55 0.10
CA MET A 61 -1.43 -0.58 1.03
C MET A 61 -0.73 -0.18 2.32
N CYS A 62 0.25 0.72 2.25
CA CYS A 62 0.85 1.32 3.46
C CYS A 62 -0.18 2.12 4.27
N ALA A 63 -1.05 2.88 3.61
CA ALA A 63 -2.16 3.56 4.28
C ALA A 63 -3.11 2.55 4.95
N LEU A 64 -3.49 1.48 4.25
CA LEU A 64 -4.30 0.41 4.83
C LEU A 64 -3.64 -0.21 6.06
N SER A 65 -2.37 -0.61 5.94
CA SER A 65 -1.55 -1.17 7.03
C SER A 65 -1.55 -0.24 8.25
N ASN A 66 -1.25 1.04 8.04
CA ASN A 66 -1.19 2.03 9.13
C ASN A 66 -2.57 2.32 9.75
N ALA A 67 -3.67 2.12 9.02
CA ALA A 67 -5.04 2.32 9.52
C ALA A 67 -5.62 1.08 10.25
N THR A 68 -5.13 -0.12 9.94
CA THR A 68 -5.63 -1.38 10.53
C THR A 68 -4.63 -2.06 11.47
N GLY A 69 -3.36 -1.67 11.44
CA GLY A 69 -2.27 -2.36 12.13
C GLY A 69 -1.80 -3.65 11.45
N ILE A 70 -2.38 -4.01 10.30
CA ILE A 70 -2.01 -5.22 9.55
C ILE A 70 -0.64 -4.99 8.88
N PRO A 71 0.39 -5.82 9.14
CA PRO A 71 1.72 -5.63 8.55
C PRO A 71 1.79 -5.98 7.06
N VAL A 72 2.92 -5.64 6.43
CA VAL A 72 3.35 -6.28 5.18
C VAL A 72 4.02 -7.62 5.52
N ASP A 73 3.80 -8.66 4.71
CA ASP A 73 4.47 -9.97 4.90
C ASP A 73 5.94 -9.93 4.43
N VAL A 74 6.18 -9.19 3.34
CA VAL A 74 7.52 -8.94 2.78
C VAL A 74 7.62 -7.50 2.28
N SER A 75 8.85 -6.97 2.22
CA SER A 75 9.14 -5.66 1.63
C SER A 75 8.62 -5.57 0.19
N GLY A 76 7.79 -4.56 -0.06
CA GLY A 76 7.12 -4.32 -1.34
C GLY A 76 5.87 -5.18 -1.58
N MET A 77 5.52 -6.08 -0.65
CA MET A 77 4.47 -7.11 -0.77
C MET A 77 4.74 -8.09 -1.93
N HIS A 78 4.00 -9.20 -1.97
CA HIS A 78 4.18 -10.25 -2.98
C HIS A 78 3.61 -9.85 -4.33
N GLY A 79 2.46 -9.19 -4.37
CA GLY A 79 1.85 -8.75 -5.64
C GLY A 79 1.55 -9.87 -6.65
N PRO A 80 0.97 -11.01 -6.27
CA PRO A 80 0.80 -12.15 -7.17
C PRO A 80 -0.24 -11.89 -8.27
N SER A 81 -0.11 -12.57 -9.42
CA SER A 81 -1.25 -12.77 -10.33
C SER A 81 -2.36 -13.50 -9.57
N CYS A 82 -3.58 -12.98 -9.53
CA CYS A 82 -4.66 -13.58 -8.74
C CYS A 82 -6.03 -13.11 -9.24
N THR A 83 -6.94 -14.04 -9.47
CA THR A 83 -8.36 -13.75 -9.70
C THR A 83 -9.13 -13.62 -8.38
N VAL A 84 -10.38 -13.14 -8.44
CA VAL A 84 -11.28 -13.07 -7.28
C VAL A 84 -11.49 -14.46 -6.66
N ASP A 85 -11.67 -15.49 -7.49
CA ASP A 85 -11.88 -16.88 -7.04
C ASP A 85 -10.64 -17.50 -6.38
N GLU A 86 -9.45 -16.97 -6.67
CA GLU A 86 -8.18 -17.44 -6.11
C GLU A 86 -7.81 -16.74 -4.79
N LEU A 87 -8.46 -15.64 -4.41
CA LEU A 87 -8.09 -14.85 -3.24
C LEU A 87 -8.02 -15.71 -1.96
N ALA A 88 -9.04 -16.53 -1.73
CA ALA A 88 -9.17 -17.37 -0.53
C ALA A 88 -8.30 -18.65 -0.56
N THR A 89 -7.56 -18.91 -1.64
CA THR A 89 -6.64 -20.06 -1.75
C THR A 89 -5.19 -19.64 -1.92
N LYS A 90 -4.94 -18.44 -2.48
CA LYS A 90 -3.60 -17.93 -2.75
C LYS A 90 -3.09 -17.02 -1.64
N LEU A 91 -3.91 -16.10 -1.14
CA LEU A 91 -3.54 -15.12 -0.11
C LEU A 91 -3.85 -15.64 1.31
N ILE A 92 -3.39 -16.87 1.58
CA ILE A 92 -3.52 -17.57 2.87
C ILE A 92 -2.12 -18.03 3.33
N PRO A 93 -1.97 -18.56 4.55
CA PRO A 93 -0.68 -19.07 5.02
C PRO A 93 -0.08 -20.11 4.08
N ALA A 94 1.24 -20.07 3.88
CA ALA A 94 1.99 -21.04 3.10
C ALA A 94 1.84 -22.48 3.64
N ALA A 95 1.63 -22.62 4.95
CA ALA A 95 1.35 -23.91 5.60
C ALA A 95 0.05 -24.56 5.10
N ASP A 96 -0.90 -23.75 4.62
CA ASP A 96 -2.20 -24.19 4.09
C ASP A 96 -2.26 -24.15 2.56
N GLY A 97 -1.12 -23.94 1.89
CA GLY A 97 -1.00 -23.95 0.43
C GLY A 97 -1.04 -22.58 -0.25
N GLY A 98 -1.13 -21.49 0.52
CA GLY A 98 -1.03 -20.13 0.01
C GLY A 98 0.41 -19.64 -0.12
N ILE A 99 0.59 -18.31 -0.14
CA ILE A 99 1.91 -17.66 -0.32
C ILE A 99 2.42 -16.91 0.91
N LEU A 100 1.57 -16.67 1.91
CA LEU A 100 1.91 -15.78 3.02
C LEU A 100 2.77 -16.51 4.05
N ALA A 101 3.92 -15.95 4.40
CA ALA A 101 4.78 -16.48 5.46
C ALA A 101 4.19 -16.18 6.84
N SER A 102 3.50 -15.04 6.97
CA SER A 102 2.83 -14.57 8.18
C SER A 102 1.46 -13.97 7.87
N THR A 103 0.55 -14.02 8.85
CA THR A 103 -0.79 -13.44 8.75
C THR A 103 -1.14 -12.72 10.06
N PRO A 104 -1.96 -11.65 10.03
CA PRO A 104 -2.54 -11.03 8.84
C PRO A 104 -1.51 -10.27 7.98
N ALA A 105 -1.79 -10.06 6.69
CA ALA A 105 -0.93 -9.27 5.81
C ALA A 105 -1.73 -8.30 4.89
N VAL A 106 -1.21 -7.09 4.66
CA VAL A 106 -1.70 -6.26 3.55
C VAL A 106 -1.09 -6.75 2.25
N GLU A 107 -1.90 -6.84 1.20
CA GLU A 107 -1.47 -7.35 -0.09
C GLU A 107 -2.13 -6.62 -1.27
N TYR A 108 -1.54 -6.78 -2.44
CA TYR A 108 -2.19 -6.42 -3.69
C TYR A 108 -2.10 -7.55 -4.69
N THR A 109 -2.97 -7.55 -5.69
CA THR A 109 -2.91 -8.52 -6.79
C THR A 109 -2.65 -7.82 -8.12
N VAL A 110 -2.02 -8.53 -9.04
CA VAL A 110 -1.83 -8.12 -10.44
C VAL A 110 -2.51 -9.12 -11.37
N GLU A 111 -2.54 -8.83 -12.68
CA GLU A 111 -2.87 -9.81 -13.73
C GLU A 111 -4.08 -10.73 -13.43
N GLY A 112 -5.21 -10.13 -13.03
CA GLY A 112 -6.44 -10.82 -12.67
C GLY A 112 -7.66 -9.89 -12.73
N ASP A 113 -8.80 -10.32 -12.17
CA ASP A 113 -10.10 -9.62 -12.24
C ASP A 113 -10.54 -8.96 -10.91
N VAL A 114 -9.62 -8.84 -9.96
CA VAL A 114 -9.88 -8.19 -8.67
C VAL A 114 -10.05 -6.68 -8.83
N ALA A 115 -9.36 -6.05 -9.77
CA ALA A 115 -9.46 -4.61 -10.01
C ALA A 115 -10.75 -4.30 -10.81
N PRO A 116 -11.52 -3.24 -10.50
CA PRO A 116 -11.22 -2.10 -9.62
C PRO A 116 -11.64 -2.28 -8.16
N GLY A 117 -11.78 -3.51 -7.69
CA GLY A 117 -12.25 -3.81 -6.34
C GLY A 117 -11.17 -3.91 -5.27
N ILE A 118 -11.67 -4.10 -4.05
CA ILE A 118 -10.90 -4.33 -2.82
C ILE A 118 -11.39 -5.62 -2.17
N PHE A 119 -10.53 -6.26 -1.37
CA PHE A 119 -10.85 -7.53 -0.74
C PHE A 119 -10.35 -7.60 0.70
N VAL A 120 -10.96 -8.53 1.44
CA VAL A 120 -10.45 -9.08 2.69
C VAL A 120 -10.59 -10.61 2.61
N VAL A 121 -9.50 -11.33 2.83
CA VAL A 121 -9.51 -12.78 3.06
C VAL A 121 -9.63 -13.02 4.55
N VAL A 122 -10.57 -13.88 4.93
CA VAL A 122 -10.90 -14.21 6.31
C VAL A 122 -10.82 -15.70 6.55
N ARG A 123 -10.64 -16.05 7.83
CA ARG A 123 -10.68 -17.42 8.32
C ARG A 123 -11.79 -17.55 9.37
N SER A 124 -12.63 -18.57 9.20
CA SER A 124 -13.55 -19.00 10.25
C SER A 124 -12.84 -19.97 11.20
N GLU A 125 -12.98 -19.76 12.50
CA GLU A 125 -12.44 -20.65 13.54
C GLU A 125 -13.52 -21.54 14.19
N ASP A 126 -14.79 -21.32 13.84
CA ASP A 126 -15.93 -22.04 14.39
C ASP A 126 -16.56 -22.97 13.33
N PRO A 127 -16.75 -24.27 13.61
CA PRO A 127 -17.32 -25.22 12.64
C PRO A 127 -18.75 -24.89 12.20
N VAL A 128 -19.57 -24.24 13.05
CA VAL A 128 -20.92 -23.80 12.70
C VAL A 128 -20.84 -22.64 11.72
N VAL A 129 -19.99 -21.65 12.00
CA VAL A 129 -19.77 -20.51 11.08
C VAL A 129 -19.22 -20.99 9.74
N THR A 130 -18.26 -21.92 9.74
CA THR A 130 -17.73 -22.54 8.53
C THR A 130 -18.83 -23.27 7.74
N HIS A 131 -19.67 -24.06 8.41
CA HIS A 131 -20.78 -24.75 7.77
C HIS A 131 -21.78 -23.77 7.13
N GLU A 132 -22.12 -22.68 7.82
CA GLU A 132 -23.01 -21.65 7.31
C GLU A 132 -22.41 -20.92 6.10
N LEU A 133 -21.12 -20.55 6.14
CA LEU A 133 -20.45 -19.90 5.00
C LEU A 133 -20.37 -20.82 3.77
N ASP A 134 -20.10 -22.11 3.96
CA ASP A 134 -20.14 -23.11 2.88
C ASP A 134 -21.56 -23.27 2.32
N TYR A 135 -22.57 -23.30 3.20
CA TYR A 135 -23.99 -23.38 2.82
C TYR A 135 -24.41 -22.16 1.98
N LEU A 136 -23.98 -20.96 2.40
CA LEU A 136 -24.22 -19.67 1.74
C LEU A 136 -23.39 -19.44 0.47
N LYS A 137 -22.60 -20.43 0.04
CA LYS A 137 -21.80 -20.41 -1.20
C LYS A 137 -20.68 -19.38 -1.21
N PHE A 138 -20.13 -19.06 -0.04
CA PHE A 138 -18.94 -18.21 0.07
C PHE A 138 -17.64 -18.91 -0.32
N GLY A 139 -17.66 -20.24 -0.43
CA GLY A 139 -16.51 -21.07 -0.77
C GLY A 139 -16.55 -22.39 -0.02
N THR A 140 -15.37 -22.98 0.15
CA THR A 140 -15.16 -24.13 1.04
C THR A 140 -14.12 -23.70 2.08
N GLY A 141 -14.50 -23.76 3.35
CA GLY A 141 -13.67 -23.28 4.44
C GLY A 141 -12.31 -23.99 4.62
N PRO A 142 -11.46 -23.46 5.52
CA PRO A 142 -11.81 -22.42 6.50
C PRO A 142 -11.59 -20.98 6.02
N TYR A 143 -11.07 -20.78 4.80
CA TYR A 143 -10.75 -19.47 4.23
C TYR A 143 -11.81 -19.00 3.24
N TYR A 144 -12.17 -17.72 3.31
CA TYR A 144 -13.17 -17.10 2.45
C TYR A 144 -12.74 -15.70 2.02
N ALA A 145 -13.21 -15.23 0.86
CA ALA A 145 -12.95 -13.89 0.36
C ALA A 145 -14.20 -13.02 0.46
N VAL A 146 -14.09 -11.88 1.14
CA VAL A 146 -15.08 -10.79 1.11
C VAL A 146 -14.59 -9.76 0.11
N TYR A 147 -15.32 -9.61 -0.99
CA TYR A 147 -14.91 -8.79 -2.14
C TYR A 147 -15.91 -7.66 -2.40
N ARG A 148 -15.41 -6.44 -2.59
CA ARG A 148 -16.17 -5.28 -3.07
C ARG A 148 -15.69 -4.93 -4.49
N PRO A 149 -16.48 -5.15 -5.55
CA PRO A 149 -16.03 -5.02 -6.95
C PRO A 149 -15.94 -3.57 -7.46
N HIS A 150 -15.85 -2.60 -6.57
CA HIS A 150 -15.82 -1.19 -6.93
C HIS A 150 -15.25 -0.30 -5.81
N HIS A 151 -14.73 0.84 -6.23
CA HIS A 151 -14.61 2.05 -5.44
C HIS A 151 -14.87 3.24 -6.39
N LEU A 152 -15.68 4.22 -5.99
CA LEU A 152 -16.07 5.34 -6.87
C LEU A 152 -15.23 6.60 -6.64
N ALA A 153 -14.08 6.46 -5.95
CA ALA A 153 -13.11 7.51 -5.71
C ALA A 153 -13.77 8.80 -5.17
N SER A 154 -13.65 9.92 -5.90
CA SER A 154 -14.22 11.22 -5.48
C SER A 154 -15.73 11.19 -5.32
N ILE A 155 -16.44 10.27 -5.98
CA ILE A 155 -17.89 10.14 -5.83
C ILE A 155 -18.25 9.65 -4.42
N GLU A 156 -17.43 8.85 -3.74
CA GLU A 156 -17.72 8.39 -2.36
C GLU A 156 -17.32 9.39 -1.27
N ALA A 157 -16.54 10.43 -1.59
CA ALA A 157 -15.96 11.34 -0.59
C ALA A 157 -17.01 12.11 0.25
N HIS A 158 -18.23 12.28 -0.25
CA HIS A 158 -19.31 12.93 0.50
C HIS A 158 -19.85 12.07 1.64
N LEU A 159 -19.65 10.75 1.59
CA LEU A 159 -19.97 9.84 2.70
C LEU A 159 -19.09 10.15 3.90
N SER A 160 -17.78 10.34 3.67
CA SER A 160 -16.80 10.72 4.70
C SER A 160 -17.15 12.05 5.37
N ILE A 161 -17.60 13.04 4.58
CA ILE A 161 -18.07 14.33 5.11
C ILE A 161 -19.28 14.12 6.03
N SER A 162 -20.21 13.27 5.62
CA SER A 162 -21.43 12.98 6.40
C SER A 162 -21.09 12.29 7.72
N GLU A 163 -20.22 11.26 7.70
CA GLU A 163 -19.73 10.57 8.91
C GLU A 163 -19.02 11.56 9.86
N ALA A 164 -18.13 12.41 9.34
CA ALA A 164 -17.39 13.36 10.15
C ALA A 164 -18.27 14.44 10.81
N VAL A 165 -19.29 14.94 10.10
CA VAL A 165 -20.17 16.02 10.60
C VAL A 165 -21.26 15.47 11.52
N LEU A 166 -21.91 14.37 11.13
CA LEU A 166 -23.07 13.83 11.83
C LEU A 166 -22.66 12.90 12.98
N ASN A 167 -21.69 12.01 12.74
CA ASN A 167 -21.28 10.99 13.71
C ASN A 167 -20.02 11.38 14.49
N ARG A 168 -19.27 12.40 14.05
CA ARG A 168 -17.96 12.77 14.61
C ARG A 168 -16.93 11.64 14.51
N GLU A 169 -17.05 10.84 13.46
CA GLU A 169 -16.20 9.69 13.20
C GLU A 169 -15.41 9.91 11.91
N ALA A 170 -14.15 9.48 11.93
CA ALA A 170 -13.36 9.38 10.72
C ALA A 170 -13.69 8.08 9.99
N ASP A 171 -13.96 8.15 8.69
CA ASP A 171 -14.17 6.98 7.84
C ASP A 171 -12.85 6.21 7.59
N PHE A 172 -11.73 6.92 7.68
CA PHE A 172 -10.37 6.42 7.57
C PHE A 172 -9.42 7.29 8.41
N GLN A 173 -8.60 6.66 9.23
CA GLN A 173 -7.53 7.34 9.97
C GLN A 173 -6.34 6.41 10.20
N THR A 174 -5.14 6.96 10.22
CA THR A 174 -3.94 6.24 10.66
C THR A 174 -4.02 6.01 12.16
N LYS A 175 -3.92 4.75 12.57
CA LYS A 175 -3.96 4.32 13.99
C LYS A 175 -2.59 3.88 14.50
N THR A 176 -1.70 3.46 13.60
CA THR A 176 -0.37 2.93 13.90
C THR A 176 0.63 3.39 12.85
N TRP A 177 1.93 3.32 13.16
CA TRP A 177 2.99 3.39 12.16
C TRP A 177 3.60 2.00 11.97
N ARG A 178 2.92 1.17 11.19
CA ARG A 178 3.27 -0.23 10.92
C ARG A 178 4.09 -0.39 9.64
N SER A 179 3.90 0.49 8.67
CA SER A 179 4.63 0.46 7.41
C SER A 179 5.02 1.86 6.93
N GLU A 180 6.06 1.93 6.11
CA GLU A 180 6.59 3.17 5.54
C GLU A 180 6.82 2.98 4.04
N VAL A 181 6.41 3.95 3.21
CA VAL A 181 6.75 3.92 1.77
C VAL A 181 8.05 4.66 1.55
N THR A 182 9.10 3.92 1.26
CA THR A 182 10.44 4.45 0.99
C THR A 182 10.63 4.69 -0.51
N ALA A 183 11.69 5.42 -0.86
CA ALA A 183 12.08 5.63 -2.26
C ALA A 183 13.12 4.58 -2.70
N LYS A 184 12.82 3.85 -3.78
CA LYS A 184 13.73 2.88 -4.39
C LYS A 184 14.13 3.33 -5.78
N ALA A 185 15.43 3.33 -6.08
CA ALA A 185 15.96 3.82 -7.34
C ALA A 185 15.50 2.96 -8.53
N LYS A 186 14.94 3.58 -9.57
CA LYS A 186 14.53 2.91 -10.81
C LYS A 186 15.75 2.47 -11.64
N PHE A 187 16.78 3.31 -11.65
CA PHE A 187 18.01 3.16 -12.44
C PHE A 187 19.23 3.57 -11.61
N PRO A 188 20.46 3.36 -12.09
CA PRO A 188 21.63 3.97 -11.46
C PRO A 188 21.52 5.50 -11.52
N LEU A 189 21.73 6.19 -10.40
CA LEU A 189 21.62 7.64 -10.28
C LEU A 189 22.98 8.22 -9.90
N ALA A 190 23.36 9.32 -10.55
CA ALA A 190 24.62 10.01 -10.25
C ALA A 190 24.46 11.02 -9.10
N ALA A 191 25.54 11.23 -8.34
CA ALA A 191 25.64 12.32 -7.39
C ALA A 191 25.31 13.67 -8.07
N GLY A 192 24.67 14.58 -7.33
CA GLY A 192 24.21 15.87 -7.83
C GLY A 192 22.87 15.82 -8.57
N THR A 193 22.28 14.64 -8.82
CA THR A 193 20.94 14.54 -9.42
C THR A 193 19.88 15.14 -8.51
N VAL A 194 19.03 16.01 -9.07
CA VAL A 194 17.85 16.56 -8.38
C VAL A 194 16.67 15.61 -8.58
N LEU A 195 16.19 15.02 -7.49
CA LEU A 195 15.15 13.99 -7.55
C LEU A 195 13.77 14.60 -7.85
N GLU A 196 13.18 14.17 -8.96
CA GLU A 196 11.82 14.56 -9.36
C GLU A 196 10.68 14.11 -8.43
N GLY A 197 10.88 13.06 -7.62
CA GLY A 197 9.82 12.45 -6.80
C GLY A 197 8.98 11.42 -7.54
N MET A 198 7.78 11.16 -7.00
CA MET A 198 6.85 10.13 -7.49
C MET A 198 6.44 10.35 -8.95
N GLY A 199 6.25 9.23 -9.68
CA GLY A 199 5.87 9.25 -11.09
C GLY A 199 6.88 9.96 -11.99
N GLY A 200 8.12 10.14 -11.52
CA GLY A 200 9.23 10.70 -12.29
C GLY A 200 10.24 9.62 -12.67
N HIS A 201 11.43 10.05 -13.07
CA HIS A 201 12.46 9.17 -13.65
C HIS A 201 13.27 8.36 -12.63
N HIS A 202 13.43 8.89 -11.42
CA HIS A 202 14.52 8.45 -10.55
C HIS A 202 14.14 7.33 -9.59
N VAL A 203 12.96 7.41 -8.98
CA VAL A 203 12.56 6.53 -7.88
C VAL A 203 11.11 6.11 -8.00
N HIS A 204 10.78 4.94 -7.47
CA HIS A 204 9.41 4.47 -7.24
C HIS A 204 9.21 4.15 -5.75
N GLY A 205 7.94 4.06 -5.33
CA GLY A 205 7.58 3.69 -3.96
C GLY A 205 7.88 2.22 -3.68
N TRP A 206 8.34 1.95 -2.47
CA TRP A 206 8.55 0.59 -1.97
C TRP A 206 8.19 0.54 -0.49
N THR A 207 7.19 -0.24 -0.12
CA THR A 207 6.75 -0.33 1.27
C THR A 207 7.66 -1.26 2.06
N LEU A 208 8.12 -0.80 3.23
CA LEU A 208 8.82 -1.60 4.23
C LEU A 208 7.97 -1.67 5.51
N ASP A 209 8.29 -2.63 6.38
CA ASP A 209 7.91 -2.51 7.79
C ASP A 209 8.52 -1.22 8.36
N ALA A 210 7.78 -0.54 9.25
CA ALA A 210 8.21 0.74 9.79
C ALA A 210 9.49 0.64 10.65
N ASP A 211 9.72 -0.49 11.32
CA ASP A 211 10.93 -0.72 12.10
C ASP A 211 12.14 -0.93 11.18
N ASP A 212 11.98 -1.71 10.11
CA ASP A 212 13.01 -1.90 9.09
C ASP A 212 13.38 -0.58 8.39
N ALA A 213 12.37 0.23 8.03
CA ALA A 213 12.58 1.55 7.43
C ALA A 213 13.35 2.49 8.38
N ARG A 214 13.08 2.40 9.69
CA ARG A 214 13.75 3.19 10.72
C ARG A 214 15.19 2.74 10.92
N GLU A 215 15.43 1.43 10.98
CA GLU A 215 16.77 0.86 11.09
C GLU A 215 17.64 1.24 9.89
N LEU A 216 17.08 1.17 8.68
CA LEU A 216 17.74 1.60 7.44
C LEU A 216 17.94 3.12 7.36
N ASN A 217 17.29 3.90 8.23
CA ASN A 217 17.18 5.35 8.12
C ASN A 217 16.70 5.78 6.71
N ALA A 218 15.76 5.01 6.16
CA ALA A 218 15.23 5.17 4.82
C ALA A 218 14.45 6.48 4.71
N ILE A 219 14.59 7.19 3.60
CA ILE A 219 13.83 8.41 3.37
C ILE A 219 12.43 8.06 2.82
N PRO A 220 11.34 8.57 3.45
CA PRO A 220 9.99 8.40 2.92
C PRO A 220 9.87 9.02 1.53
N ILE A 221 9.21 8.33 0.61
CA ILE A 221 9.11 8.80 -0.78
C ILE A 221 8.47 10.19 -0.92
N GLY A 222 7.57 10.55 -0.01
CA GLY A 222 6.95 11.88 0.02
C GLY A 222 7.95 13.03 0.24
N LEU A 223 9.13 12.75 0.80
CA LEU A 223 10.16 13.76 1.05
C LEU A 223 11.18 13.90 -0.08
N VAL A 224 11.30 12.95 -1.00
CA VAL A 224 12.43 12.93 -1.94
C VAL A 224 12.36 13.98 -3.04
N GLN A 225 11.16 14.49 -3.37
CA GLN A 225 11.01 15.49 -4.43
C GLN A 225 11.82 16.76 -4.11
N GLY A 226 12.67 17.18 -5.05
CA GLY A 226 13.55 18.33 -4.94
C GLY A 226 14.84 18.09 -4.15
N CYS A 227 15.03 16.90 -3.56
CA CYS A 227 16.28 16.58 -2.89
C CYS A 227 17.42 16.36 -3.88
N VAL A 228 18.65 16.68 -3.47
CA VAL A 228 19.86 16.50 -4.29
C VAL A 228 20.63 15.28 -3.80
N LEU A 229 21.02 14.37 -4.69
CA LEU A 229 21.85 13.23 -4.32
C LEU A 229 23.27 13.66 -3.92
N LYS A 230 23.77 13.12 -2.80
CA LYS A 230 25.11 13.36 -2.27
C LYS A 230 26.15 12.39 -2.84
N ARG A 231 25.70 11.22 -3.31
CA ARG A 231 26.54 10.16 -3.88
C ARG A 231 25.79 9.43 -4.99
N ASP A 232 26.53 8.60 -5.73
CA ASP A 232 25.94 7.68 -6.70
C ASP A 232 25.10 6.61 -5.97
N ILE A 233 23.99 6.21 -6.58
CA ILE A 233 23.03 5.23 -6.08
C ILE A 233 22.84 4.14 -7.14
N ALA A 234 22.88 2.88 -6.74
CA ALA A 234 22.67 1.76 -7.67
C ALA A 234 21.18 1.59 -8.01
N ALA A 235 20.88 0.99 -9.16
CA ALA A 235 19.50 0.61 -9.49
C ALA A 235 18.94 -0.36 -8.43
N GLY A 236 17.70 -0.13 -8.01
CA GLY A 236 17.02 -0.93 -7.00
C GLY A 236 17.46 -0.65 -5.55
N GLU A 237 18.42 0.26 -5.32
CA GLU A 237 18.82 0.64 -3.97
C GLU A 237 17.73 1.51 -3.31
N THR A 238 17.49 1.28 -2.02
CA THR A 238 16.56 2.10 -1.22
C THR A 238 17.31 3.31 -0.70
N LEU A 239 16.79 4.51 -0.97
CA LEU A 239 17.41 5.76 -0.54
C LEU A 239 17.21 5.96 0.96
N THR A 240 18.24 6.54 1.58
CA THR A 240 18.27 6.94 2.99
C THR A 240 18.42 8.45 3.13
N TYR A 241 18.21 8.99 4.34
CA TYR A 241 18.51 10.40 4.61
C TYR A 241 19.99 10.76 4.40
N ALA A 242 20.90 9.79 4.47
CA ALA A 242 22.33 10.02 4.24
C ALA A 242 22.64 10.27 2.75
N ASP A 243 21.79 9.80 1.85
CA ASP A 243 22.01 9.84 0.40
C ASP A 243 21.60 11.17 -0.24
N VAL A 244 20.81 11.97 0.48
CA VAL A 244 20.18 13.17 -0.08
C VAL A 244 20.37 14.41 0.80
N GLU A 245 20.43 15.57 0.15
CA GLU A 245 20.21 16.87 0.79
C GLU A 245 18.71 17.16 0.83
N VAL A 246 18.16 17.19 2.05
CA VAL A 246 16.75 17.50 2.28
C VAL A 246 16.61 19.00 2.56
N ASP A 247 15.68 19.64 1.86
CA ASP A 247 15.29 21.02 2.16
C ASP A 247 14.43 21.06 3.44
N GLU A 248 15.07 21.37 4.57
CA GLU A 248 14.46 21.47 5.89
C GLU A 248 13.46 22.64 6.01
N THR A 249 13.37 23.53 5.01
CA THR A 249 12.39 24.62 5.00
C THR A 249 11.00 24.17 4.52
N ARG A 250 10.90 22.98 3.92
CA ARG A 250 9.63 22.44 3.43
C ARG A 250 8.69 22.10 4.60
N PRO A 251 7.43 22.58 4.59
CA PRO A 251 6.47 22.28 5.66
C PRO A 251 6.29 20.77 5.91
N LEU A 252 6.28 19.95 4.85
CA LEU A 252 6.17 18.51 4.97
C LEU A 252 7.35 17.88 5.73
N VAL A 253 8.57 18.39 5.52
CA VAL A 253 9.76 17.93 6.26
C VAL A 253 9.63 18.31 7.72
N ALA A 254 9.25 19.56 8.03
CA ALA A 254 9.02 20.00 9.41
C ALA A 254 7.96 19.14 10.14
N MET A 255 6.84 18.82 9.47
CA MET A 255 5.81 17.94 10.03
C MET A 255 6.33 16.53 10.27
N ARG A 256 7.15 15.98 9.34
CA ARG A 256 7.77 14.67 9.54
C ARG A 256 8.75 14.67 10.72
N ARG A 257 9.60 15.70 10.85
CA ARG A 257 10.51 15.83 12.01
C ARG A 257 9.75 15.89 13.34
N LEU A 258 8.61 16.58 13.36
CA LEU A 258 7.73 16.62 14.52
C LEU A 258 7.14 15.22 14.81
N GLN A 259 6.60 14.54 13.81
CA GLN A 259 6.09 13.17 13.95
C GLN A 259 7.16 12.23 14.53
N ASP A 260 8.38 12.25 13.98
CA ASP A 260 9.50 11.44 14.48
C ASP A 260 9.84 11.78 15.94
N ALA A 261 9.78 13.05 16.32
CA ALA A 261 10.03 13.48 17.70
C ALA A 261 8.93 13.02 18.67
N LEU A 262 7.67 13.07 18.24
CA LEU A 262 6.53 12.58 19.04
C LEU A 262 6.58 11.06 19.23
N LEU A 263 6.99 10.32 18.19
CA LEU A 263 7.21 8.86 18.27
C LEU A 263 8.33 8.51 19.25
N ARG A 264 9.50 9.16 19.11
CA ARG A 264 10.65 8.91 20.02
C ARG A 264 10.34 9.21 21.48
N THR A 265 9.44 10.16 21.73
CA THR A 265 9.03 10.55 23.09
C THR A 265 7.81 9.77 23.59
N GLY A 266 7.25 8.87 22.78
CA GLY A 266 6.08 8.06 23.13
C GLY A 266 4.78 8.86 23.25
N VAL A 267 4.74 10.06 22.66
CA VAL A 267 3.51 10.88 22.63
C VAL A 267 2.50 10.32 21.63
N ILE A 268 3.01 9.79 20.52
CA ILE A 268 2.25 8.99 19.54
C ILE A 268 2.99 7.66 19.35
N GLY A 269 2.27 6.60 19.02
CA GLY A 269 2.84 5.25 18.89
C GLY A 269 1.77 4.21 19.15
#